data_AF-A0AAV5SGT1-F1
#
_entry.id   AF-A0AAV5SGT1-F1
#
_cell.length_a   1.000
_cell.length_b   1.000
_cell.length_c   1.000
_cell.angle_alpha   90.00
_cell.angle_beta   90.00
_cell.angle_gamma   90.00
#
_symmetry.space_group_name_H-M   'P 1'
#
loop_
_entity.id
_entity.type
_entity.pdbx_description
1 polymer ?
#
loop_
_entity_poly.entity_id
_entity_poly.type
_entity_poly.pdbx_seq_one_letter_code
_entity_poly.pdbx_strand_id
1 'polypeptide(L)'
;MAGLLFQLQTGFHKKTIHIEEETISLRDLRQLAFVFLAETYGSEFSAALHDNVLLYRHDLRSINILQLVTTSEEVQDGSLIEIVIGC
;
A
#
# COMPACT_ATOMS: atom_id res chain seq x y z
N MET A 1 -0.13 -7.47 -22.69
CA MET A 1 0.06 -7.92 -21.31
C MET A 1 0.15 -6.67 -20.48
N ALA A 2 -0.94 -6.26 -19.85
CA ALA A 2 -0.97 -5.08 -18.99
C ALA A 2 -0.79 -5.59 -17.56
N GLY A 3 0.40 -5.38 -16.99
CA GLY A 3 0.62 -5.59 -15.55
C GLY A 3 0.07 -4.40 -14.76
N LEU A 4 -0.06 -4.57 -13.45
CA LEU A 4 -0.46 -3.49 -12.54
C LEU A 4 0.77 -2.77 -11.99
N LEU A 5 0.87 -1.47 -12.27
CA LEU A 5 1.89 -0.57 -11.74
C LEU A 5 1.27 0.36 -10.70
N PHE A 6 1.75 0.34 -9.47
CA PHE A 6 1.26 1.23 -8.41
C PHE A 6 2.39 1.64 -7.46
N GLN A 7 2.10 2.54 -6.52
CA GLN A 7 3.07 3.04 -5.56
C GLN A 7 2.61 2.80 -4.13
N LEU A 8 3.54 2.36 -3.28
CA LEU A 8 3.39 2.35 -1.83
C LEU A 8 4.10 3.57 -1.24
N GLN A 9 3.52 4.18 -0.22
CA GLN A 9 4.13 5.30 0.50
C GLN A 9 3.97 5.16 2.01
N THR A 10 5.00 5.54 2.76
CA THR A 10 4.96 5.67 4.21
C THR A 10 5.81 6.86 4.63
N GLY A 11 5.20 7.84 5.32
CA GLY A 11 5.88 9.10 5.64
C GLY A 11 6.41 9.79 4.37
N PHE A 12 7.73 9.88 4.24
CA PHE A 12 8.42 10.44 3.07
C PHE A 12 9.06 9.37 2.16
N HIS A 13 8.91 8.09 2.49
CA HIS A 13 9.43 6.97 1.71
C HIS A 13 8.38 6.50 0.71
N LYS A 14 8.80 6.29 -0.55
CA LYS A 14 7.94 5.82 -1.64
C LYS A 14 8.60 4.67 -2.38
N LYS A 15 7.83 3.65 -2.74
CA LYS A 15 8.28 2.48 -3.52
C LYS A 15 7.30 2.19 -4.65
N THR A 16 7.80 2.09 -5.87
CA THR A 16 7.02 1.65 -7.02
C THR A 16 6.98 0.13 -7.05
N ILE A 17 5.77 -0.43 -7.23
CA ILE A 17 5.51 -1.86 -7.35
C ILE A 17 4.99 -2.14 -8.75
N HIS A 18 5.54 -3.16 -9.38
CA HIS A 18 5.06 -3.68 -10.65
C HIS A 18 4.79 -5.17 -10.47
N ILE A 19 3.56 -5.59 -10.79
CA ILE A 19 3.16 -6.99 -10.82
C ILE A 19 2.70 -7.36 -12.23
N GLU A 20 2.83 -8.62 -12.62
CA GLU A 20 2.47 -9.07 -13.97
C GLU A 20 0.95 -9.23 -14.14
N GLU A 21 0.25 -9.42 -13.02
CA GLU A 21 -1.19 -9.53 -12.94
C GLU A 21 -1.90 -8.17 -13.05
N GLU A 22 -3.15 -8.17 -13.52
CA GLU A 22 -3.98 -6.96 -13.61
C GLU A 22 -4.55 -6.52 -12.25
N THR A 23 -4.54 -7.41 -11.26
CA THR A 23 -5.12 -7.15 -9.92
C THR A 23 -4.26 -7.78 -8.83
N ILE A 24 -4.35 -7.21 -7.63
CA ILE A 24 -3.64 -7.70 -6.43
C ILE A 24 -4.63 -8.02 -5.32
N SER A 25 -4.45 -9.15 -4.63
CA SER A 25 -5.26 -9.45 -3.45
C SER A 25 -4.93 -8.51 -2.28
N LEU A 26 -5.90 -8.22 -1.42
CA LEU A 26 -5.62 -7.40 -0.22
C LEU A 26 -4.57 -8.03 0.70
N ARG A 27 -4.50 -9.37 0.72
CA ARG A 27 -3.49 -10.11 1.48
C ARG A 27 -2.09 -9.82 0.93
N ASP A 28 -1.92 -9.91 -0.38
CA ASP A 28 -0.61 -9.70 -1.02
C ASP A 28 -0.21 -8.22 -0.94
N LEU A 29 -1.17 -7.31 -1.09
CA LEU A 29 -0.94 -5.87 -0.89
C LEU A 29 -0.44 -5.57 0.54
N ARG A 30 -1.06 -6.17 1.57
CA ARG A 30 -0.60 -6.07 2.96
C ARG A 30 0.79 -6.67 3.15
N GLN A 31 1.07 -7.81 2.52
CA GLN A 31 2.39 -8.42 2.57
C GLN A 31 3.46 -7.52 1.95
N LEU A 32 3.18 -6.87 0.82
CA LEU A 32 4.09 -5.91 0.19
C LEU A 32 4.32 -4.68 1.06
N ALA A 33 3.25 -4.15 1.69
CA ALA A 33 3.36 -3.06 2.65
C ALA A 33 4.24 -3.44 3.85
N PHE A 34 4.08 -4.66 4.38
CA PHE A 34 4.87 -5.17 5.50
C PHE A 34 6.36 -5.31 5.14
N VAL A 35 6.66 -5.86 3.95
CA VAL A 35 8.04 -5.94 3.45
C VAL A 35 8.63 -4.55 3.27
N PHE A 36 7.87 -3.61 2.70
CA PHE A 36 8.32 -2.24 2.51
C PHE A 36 8.60 -1.52 3.84
N LEU A 37 7.75 -1.71 4.86
CA LEU A 37 7.99 -1.20 6.21
C LEU A 37 9.24 -1.81 6.84
N ALA A 38 9.46 -3.12 6.67
CA ALA A 38 10.64 -3.81 7.18
C ALA A 38 11.94 -3.30 6.52
N GLU A 39 11.92 -3.05 5.22
CA GLU A 39 13.04 -2.46 4.48
C GLU A 39 13.30 -1.00 4.90
N THR A 40 12.26 -0.25 5.25
CA THR A 40 12.34 1.19 5.54
C THR A 40 12.74 1.47 7.00
N TYR A 41 12.14 0.75 7.95
CA TYR A 41 12.25 1.03 9.39
C TYR A 41 12.82 -0.14 10.20
N GLY A 42 13.07 -1.29 9.57
CA GLY A 42 13.58 -2.51 10.22
C GLY A 42 12.50 -3.57 10.46
N SER A 43 12.91 -4.84 10.46
CA SER A 43 12.03 -6.00 10.57
C SER A 43 11.31 -6.09 11.93
N GLU A 44 11.98 -5.73 13.02
CA GLU A 44 11.38 -5.73 14.37
C GLU A 44 10.23 -4.72 14.49
N PHE A 45 10.39 -3.54 13.90
CA PHE A 45 9.37 -2.51 13.85
C PHE A 45 8.16 -2.96 13.03
N SER A 46 8.40 -3.52 11.85
CA SER A 46 7.32 -4.02 10.98
C SER A 46 6.51 -5.10 11.69
N ALA A 47 7.18 -6.08 12.32
CA ALA A 47 6.52 -7.17 13.04
C ALA A 47 5.62 -6.70 14.18
N ALA A 48 6.05 -5.69 14.94
CA ALA A 48 5.25 -5.13 16.04
C ALA A 48 3.96 -4.42 15.57
N LEU A 49 3.90 -4.03 14.29
CA LEU A 49 2.82 -3.21 13.75
C LEU A 49 1.89 -3.97 12.80
N HIS A 50 2.13 -5.26 12.58
CA HIS A 50 1.40 -6.08 11.59
C HIS A 50 -0.13 -5.89 11.65
N ASP A 51 -0.70 -5.84 12.86
CA ASP A 51 -2.15 -5.73 13.05
C ASP A 51 -2.67 -4.28 13.00
N ASN A 52 -1.77 -3.30 13.05
CA ASN A 52 -2.08 -1.87 13.11
C ASN A 52 -1.86 -1.15 11.77
N VAL A 53 -1.43 -1.88 10.72
CA VAL A 53 -1.22 -1.30 9.40
C VAL A 53 -2.54 -1.15 8.64
N LEU A 54 -2.83 0.09 8.27
CA LEU A 54 -3.95 0.49 7.45
C LEU A 54 -3.45 0.96 6.08
N LEU A 55 -4.17 0.59 5.04
CA LEU A 55 -3.84 0.93 3.66
C LEU A 55 -4.91 1.88 3.11
N TYR A 56 -4.49 3.05 2.67
CA TYR A 56 -5.37 4.08 2.15
C TYR A 56 -5.04 4.41 0.70
N ARG A 57 -6.06 4.79 -0.06
CA ARG A 57 -5.91 5.45 -1.35
C ARG A 57 -6.41 6.88 -1.25
N HIS A 58 -5.99 7.72 -2.18
CA HIS A 58 -6.54 9.06 -2.33
C HIS A 58 -7.90 9.02 -3.02
N ASP A 59 -8.83 9.86 -2.57
CA ASP A 59 -10.10 10.06 -3.26
C ASP A 59 -9.86 10.71 -4.64
N LEU A 60 -10.55 10.22 -5.67
CA LEU A 60 -10.38 10.69 -7.04
C LEU A 60 -10.79 12.16 -7.24
N ARG A 61 -11.62 12.70 -6.34
CA ARG A 61 -12.12 14.08 -6.39
C ARG A 61 -11.29 15.01 -5.49
N SER A 62 -10.51 14.46 -4.56
CA SER A 62 -9.63 15.24 -3.69
C SER A 62 -8.45 14.43 -3.16
N ILE A 63 -7.25 14.81 -3.59
CA ILE A 63 -5.97 14.24 -3.14
C ILE A 63 -5.65 14.48 -1.65
N ASN A 64 -6.49 15.23 -0.94
CA ASN A 64 -6.30 15.47 0.50
C ASN A 64 -7.17 14.53 1.35
N ILE A 65 -7.98 13.68 0.72
CA ILE A 65 -8.89 12.77 1.40
C ILE A 65 -8.39 11.34 1.21
N LEU A 66 -8.11 10.68 2.33
CA LEU A 66 -7.73 9.27 2.37
C LEU A 66 -8.96 8.38 2.56
N GLN A 67 -9.07 7.34 1.74
CA GLN A 67 -10.09 6.31 1.79
C GLN A 67 -9.45 4.97 2.07
N LEU A 68 -9.97 4.23 3.07
CA LEU A 68 -9.46 2.92 3.41
C LEU A 68 -9.66 1.97 2.23
N VAL A 69 -8.62 1.24 1.86
CA VAL A 69 -8.71 0.20 0.82
C VAL A 69 -9.39 -1.03 1.43
N THR A 70 -10.57 -1.35 0.90
CA THR A 70 -11.43 -2.43 1.38
C THR A 70 -11.65 -3.53 0.36
N THR A 71 -11.37 -3.28 -0.92
CA THR A 71 -11.43 -4.29 -1.99
C THR A 71 -10.22 -4.18 -2.92
N SER A 72 -9.88 -5.27 -3.59
CA SER A 72 -8.76 -5.32 -4.55
C SER A 72 -8.96 -4.43 -5.77
N GLU A 73 -10.22 -4.19 -6.17
CA GLU A 73 -10.60 -3.38 -7.33
C GLU A 73 -10.29 -1.89 -7.14
N GLU A 74 -10.08 -1.46 -5.89
CA GLU A 74 -9.69 -0.10 -5.55
C GLU A 74 -8.21 0.18 -5.82
N VAL A 75 -7.40 -0.85 -6.08
CA VAL A 75 -6.00 -0.70 -6.50
C VAL A 75 -5.94 -0.80 -8.01
N GLN A 76 -5.75 0.35 -8.65
CA GLN A 76 -5.68 0.48 -10.10
C GLN A 76 -4.30 0.93 -10.55
N ASP A 77 -4.03 0.80 -11.85
CA ASP A 77 -2.78 1.29 -12.43
C ASP A 77 -2.58 2.78 -12.14
N GLY A 78 -1.37 3.14 -11.72
CA GLY A 78 -1.01 4.49 -11.27
C GLY A 78 -1.47 4.84 -9.84
N SER A 79 -2.13 3.94 -9.11
CA SER A 79 -2.61 4.22 -7.75
C SER A 79 -1.46 4.50 -6.78
N LEU A 80 -1.71 5.42 -5.84
CA LEU A 80 -0.87 5.66 -4.68
C LEU A 80 -1.57 5.10 -3.44
N ILE A 81 -0.94 4.10 -2.82
CA ILE A 81 -1.39 3.48 -1.58
C ILE A 81 -0.53 3.99 -0.42
N GLU A 82 -1.17 4.73 0.46
CA GLU A 82 -0.59 5.25 1.70
C GLU A 82 -0.67 4.18 2.79
N ILE A 83 0.46 3.88 3.40
CA ILE A 83 0.59 2.98 4.53
C ILE A 83 0.59 3.84 5.79
N VAL A 84 -0.48 3.72 6.56
CA VAL A 84 -0.69 4.44 7.81
C VAL A 84 -0.66 3.45 8.98
N ILE A 85 0.10 3.79 10.01
CA ILE A 85 0.20 2.99 11.23
C ILE A 85 -0.79 3.57 12.23
N GLY A 86 -1.82 2.78 12.57
CA GLY A 86 -2.74 3.12 13.66
C GLY A 86 -2.03 3.00 15.01
N CYS A 87 -2.20 4.01 15.85
CA CYS A 87 -1.75 3.98 17.25
C CYS A 87 -2.88 3.57 18.19
#